data_AF-A0A2V7HRC6-F1
#
_entry.id   AF-A0A2V7HRC6-F1
#
_cell.length_a   1.000
_cell.length_b   1.000
_cell.length_c   1.000
_cell.angle_alpha   90.00
_cell.angle_beta   90.00
_cell.angle_gamma   90.00
#
_symmetry.space_group_name_H-M   'P 1'
#
loop_
_entity.id
_entity.type
_entity.pdbx_description
1 polymer ?
#
loop_
_entity_poly.entity_id
_entity_poly.type
_entity_poly.pdbx_seq_one_letter_code
_entity_poly.pdbx_strand_id
1 'polypeptide(L)'
;MSTATDTTKIVRGACPHDCPDTCAMLITVENGRIVEVRGDPDHPFTRGALCVKVDDYHQRTYSPDRILHPLRRVGAKGSGRFE
;
A
#
# COMPACT_ATOMS: atom_id res chain seq x y z
N MET A 1 8.42 -13.80 28.64
CA MET A 1 7.08 -13.38 28.18
C MET A 1 7.15 -11.90 27.88
N SER A 2 7.36 -11.53 26.61
CA SER A 2 7.57 -10.13 26.21
C SER A 2 6.21 -9.47 26.00
N THR A 3 5.85 -8.52 26.85
CA THR A 3 4.72 -7.62 26.65
C THR A 3 5.07 -6.66 25.53
N ALA A 4 4.73 -7.02 24.29
CA ALA A 4 4.78 -6.07 23.19
C ALA A 4 3.66 -5.05 23.39
N THR A 5 4.02 -3.78 23.57
CA THR A 5 3.08 -2.66 23.62
C THR A 5 2.40 -2.55 22.26
N ASP A 6 1.08 -2.78 22.20
CA ASP A 6 0.27 -2.54 21.01
C ASP A 6 0.49 -1.10 20.55
N THR A 7 1.23 -0.93 19.46
CA THR A 7 1.62 0.39 18.96
C THR A 7 0.82 0.69 17.70
N THR A 8 -0.26 1.43 17.85
CA THR A 8 -1.03 2.00 16.74
C THR A 8 -0.50 3.37 16.38
N LYS A 9 -0.23 3.62 15.10
CA LYS A 9 0.14 4.94 14.58
C LYS A 9 -0.50 5.21 13.23
N ILE A 10 -0.71 6.49 12.93
CA ILE A 10 -1.16 6.94 11.61
C ILE A 10 0.05 7.54 10.87
N VAL A 11 0.26 7.07 9.64
CA VAL A 11 1.31 7.58 8.74
C VAL A 11 0.63 8.32 7.59
N ARG A 12 1.07 9.55 7.31
CA ARG A 12 0.64 10.28 6.11
C ARG A 12 1.40 9.79 4.89
N GLY A 13 0.69 9.56 3.79
CA GLY A 13 1.25 9.12 2.52
C GLY A 13 0.50 9.70 1.32
N ALA A 14 0.94 9.33 0.12
CA ALA A 14 0.30 9.71 -1.14
C ALA A 14 -0.08 8.47 -1.94
N CYS A 15 -1.19 8.57 -2.68
CA CYS A 15 -1.66 7.51 -3.57
C CYS A 15 -0.59 7.15 -4.61
N PRO A 16 -0.22 5.87 -4.78
CA PRO A 16 0.86 5.46 -5.68
C PRO A 16 0.41 5.20 -7.13
N HIS A 17 -0.87 5.44 -7.46
CA HIS A 17 -1.39 5.20 -8.81
C HIS A 17 -1.14 6.34 -9.82
N ASP A 18 -0.35 7.34 -9.43
CA ASP A 18 0.12 8.44 -10.29
C ASP A 18 -0.98 9.00 -11.21
N CYS A 19 -2.18 9.18 -10.64
CA CYS A 19 -3.28 9.82 -11.32
C CYS A 19 -3.33 11.31 -10.95
N PRO A 20 -3.97 12.15 -11.77
CA PRO A 20 -4.02 13.60 -11.53
C PRO A 20 -4.65 14.02 -10.19
N ASP A 21 -5.41 13.14 -9.54
CA ASP A 21 -6.04 13.44 -8.25
C ASP A 21 -5.03 13.60 -7.11
N THR A 22 -3.86 12.97 -7.22
CA THR A 22 -2.76 13.09 -6.24
C THR A 22 -3.20 12.88 -4.79
N CYS A 23 -4.10 11.93 -4.54
CA CYS A 23 -4.78 11.80 -3.25
C CYS A 23 -3.79 11.66 -2.07
N ALA A 24 -3.95 12.47 -1.03
CA ALA A 24 -3.30 12.26 0.25
C ALA A 24 -4.04 11.19 1.06
N MET A 25 -3.29 10.35 1.77
CA MET A 25 -3.78 9.19 2.50
C MET A 25 -3.30 9.21 3.96
N LEU A 26 -4.17 8.73 4.84
CA LEU A 26 -3.89 8.37 6.22
C LEU A 26 -3.84 6.84 6.32
N ILE A 27 -2.71 6.31 6.80
CA ILE A 27 -2.43 4.88 6.82
C ILE A 27 -2.32 4.44 8.28
N THR A 28 -3.24 3.61 8.73
CA THR A 28 -3.23 3.05 10.09
C THR A 28 -2.30 1.85 10.15
N VAL A 29 -1.31 1.93 11.02
CA VAL A 29 -0.31 0.87 11.25
C VAL A 29 -0.44 0.37 12.68
N GLU A 30 -0.70 -0.93 12.83
CA GLU A 30 -0.79 -1.64 14.11
C GLU A 30 0.29 -2.71 14.14
N ASN A 31 1.11 -2.73 15.19
CA ASN A 31 2.17 -3.74 15.37
C ASN A 31 3.08 -3.91 14.14
N GLY A 32 3.37 -2.79 13.47
CA GLY A 32 4.21 -2.75 12.27
C GLY A 32 3.52 -3.23 10.98
N ARG A 33 2.20 -3.49 11.00
CA ARG A 33 1.42 -3.87 9.82
C ARG A 33 0.36 -2.83 9.51
N ILE A 34 0.14 -2.57 8.22
CA ILE A 34 -0.93 -1.69 7.76
C ILE A 34 -2.24 -2.45 7.90
N VAL A 35 -3.22 -1.86 8.58
CA VAL A 35 -4.55 -2.44 8.77
C VAL A 35 -5.65 -1.66 8.07
N GLU A 36 -5.41 -0.38 7.76
CA GLU A 36 -6.40 0.48 7.10
C GLU A 36 -5.72 1.58 6.27
N VAL A 37 -6.39 1.98 5.18
CA VAL A 37 -6.04 3.15 4.37
C VAL A 37 -7.30 4.01 4.22
N ARG A 38 -7.19 5.31 4.53
CA ARG A 38 -8.26 6.30 4.34
C ARG A 38 -7.72 7.54 3.64
N GLY A 39 -8.58 8.30 2.97
CA GLY A 39 -8.19 9.58 2.41
C GLY A 39 -8.02 10.62 3.51
N ASP A 40 -7.10 11.55 3.32
CA ASP A 40 -6.94 12.68 4.24
C ASP A 40 -8.07 13.70 4.02
N PRO A 41 -8.96 13.95 5.01
CA PRO A 41 -10.02 14.94 4.88
C PRO A 41 -9.50 16.37 4.72
N ASP A 42 -8.27 16.65 5.18
CA ASP A 42 -7.64 17.97 5.09
C ASP A 42 -7.03 18.22 3.69
N HIS A 43 -6.98 17.21 2.83
CA HIS A 43 -6.48 17.38 1.46
C HIS A 43 -7.48 18.23 0.64
N PRO A 44 -7.08 19.43 0.17
CA PRO A 44 -8.03 20.40 -0.40
C PRO A 44 -8.73 19.87 -1.66
N PHE A 45 -8.02 19.04 -2.44
CA PHE A 45 -8.53 18.54 -3.70
C PHE A 45 -9.53 17.39 -3.51
N THR A 46 -9.13 16.35 -2.78
CA THR A 46 -9.91 15.11 -2.66
C THR A 46 -10.78 15.04 -1.40
N ARG A 47 -10.52 15.86 -0.38
CA ARG A 47 -11.32 15.98 0.86
C ARG A 47 -11.68 14.62 1.47
N GLY A 48 -10.69 13.74 1.59
CA GLY A 48 -10.86 12.41 2.16
C GLY A 48 -11.37 11.33 1.21
N ALA A 49 -11.77 11.68 -0.03
CA ALA A 49 -12.19 10.69 -1.01
C ALA A 49 -11.01 9.85 -1.52
N LEU A 50 -11.17 8.53 -1.50
CA LEU A 50 -10.35 7.56 -2.22
C LEU A 50 -11.23 6.78 -3.19
N CYS A 51 -10.68 6.40 -4.33
CA CYS A 51 -11.38 5.50 -5.27
C CYS A 51 -11.22 4.04 -4.83
N VAL A 52 -12.10 3.18 -5.34
CA VAL A 52 -12.09 1.72 -5.09
C VAL A 52 -10.78 1.02 -5.46
N LYS A 53 -9.89 1.67 -6.21
CA LYS A 53 -8.58 1.10 -6.55
C LYS A 53 -7.60 1.14 -5.38
N VAL A 54 -7.84 2.00 -4.38
CA VAL A 54 -6.85 2.33 -3.34
C VAL A 54 -7.41 2.45 -1.93
N ASP A 55 -8.73 2.33 -1.71
CA ASP A 55 -9.30 2.36 -0.36
C ASP A 55 -8.94 1.10 0.47
N ASP A 56 -8.58 0.01 -0.19
CA ASP A 56 -8.09 -1.24 0.39
C ASP A 56 -6.61 -1.55 0.08
N TYR A 57 -5.81 -0.52 -0.26
CA TYR A 57 -4.46 -0.69 -0.83
C TYR A 57 -3.47 -1.51 0.02
N HIS A 58 -3.74 -1.66 1.32
CA HIS A 58 -2.99 -2.57 2.21
C HIS A 58 -3.03 -4.03 1.72
N GLN A 59 -4.12 -4.47 1.09
CA GLN A 59 -4.22 -5.81 0.49
C GLN A 59 -3.20 -6.02 -0.62
N ARG A 60 -2.99 -5.01 -1.48
CA ARG A 60 -1.96 -5.05 -2.54
C ARG A 60 -0.55 -5.14 -1.96
N THR A 61 -0.29 -4.45 -0.84
CA THR A 61 1.00 -4.49 -0.14
C THR A 61 1.34 -5.89 0.40
N TYR A 62 0.31 -6.64 0.79
CA TYR A 62 0.41 -7.99 1.36
C TYR A 62 -0.06 -9.10 0.43
N SER A 63 -0.22 -8.82 -0.86
CA SER A 63 -0.62 -9.82 -1.85
C SER A 63 0.36 -11.00 -1.85
N PRO A 64 -0.13 -12.25 -1.91
CA PRO A 64 0.72 -13.43 -2.03
C PRO A 64 1.54 -13.45 -3.33
N ASP A 65 1.09 -12.72 -4.36
CA ASP A 65 1.74 -12.65 -5.68
C ASP A 65 2.78 -11.53 -5.78
N ARG A 66 3.06 -10.83 -4.67
CA ARG A 66 4.03 -9.72 -4.67
C ARG A 66 5.44 -10.23 -4.96
N ILE A 67 6.12 -9.60 -5.92
CA ILE A 67 7.54 -9.85 -6.18
C ILE A 67 8.37 -9.23 -5.05
N LEU A 68 9.04 -10.08 -4.27
CA LEU A 68 9.83 -9.69 -3.08
C LEU A 68 11.33 -9.56 -3.35
N HIS A 69 11.81 -10.19 -4.41
CA HIS A 69 13.23 -10.25 -4.75
C HIS A 69 13.42 -9.95 -6.24
N PRO A 70 14.60 -9.43 -6.64
CA PRO A 70 14.96 -9.32 -8.05
C PRO A 70 14.86 -10.69 -8.73
N LEU A 71 14.41 -10.71 -9.98
CA LEU A 71 14.28 -11.92 -10.78
C LEU A 71 15.02 -11.76 -12.11
N ARG A 72 15.74 -12.81 -12.53
CA ARG A 72 16.43 -12.90 -13.82
C ARG A 72 15.59 -13.73 -14.79
N ARG A 73 15.32 -13.18 -15.98
CA ARG A 73 14.65 -13.93 -17.05
C ARG A 73 15.56 -15.03 -17.58
N VAL A 74 15.07 -16.26 -17.65
CA VAL A 74 15.82 -17.46 -18.12
C VAL A 74 15.19 -18.13 -19.35
N GLY A 75 14.12 -17.55 -19.90
CA GLY A 75 13.46 -18.04 -21.10
C GLY A 75 13.31 -16.98 -22.20
N ALA A 76 12.72 -17.41 -23.33
CA ALA A 76 12.32 -16.51 -24.40
C ALA A 76 11.34 -15.44 -23.89
N LYS A 77 11.35 -14.24 -24.51
CA LYS A 77 10.43 -13.16 -24.14
C LYS A 77 8.98 -13.66 -24.26
N GLY A 78 8.20 -13.46 -23.18
CA GLY A 78 6.81 -13.93 -23.10
C GLY A 78 6.61 -15.30 -22.45
N SER A 79 7.67 -16.07 -22.16
CA SER A 79 7.51 -17.42 -21.58
C SER A 79 7.21 -17.43 -20.07
N GLY A 80 7.25 -16.28 -19.40
CA GLY A 80 7.03 -16.20 -17.94
C GLY A 80 8.07 -16.90 -17.07
N ARG A 81 9.25 -17.27 -17.60
CA ARG A 81 10.28 -18.02 -16.86
C ARG A 81 11.34 -17.11 -16.25
N PHE A 82 11.40 -17.11 -14.93
CA PHE A 82 12.31 -16.30 -14.12
C PHE A 82 12.89 -17.12 -12.96
N GLU A 83 14.08 -16.73 -12.48
CA GLU A 83 14.74 -17.21 -11.26
C GLU A 83 15.14 -16.04 -10.35
#